data_AF-A0A2G9NK63-F1
#
_entry.id   AF-A0A2G9NK63-F1
#
_cell.length_a   1.000
_cell.length_b   1.000
_cell.length_c   1.000
_cell.angle_alpha   90.00
_cell.angle_beta   90.00
_cell.angle_gamma   90.00
#
_symmetry.space_group_name_H-M   'P 1'
#
loop_
_entity.id
_entity.type
_entity.pdbx_description
1 polymer ?
#
loop_
_entity_poly.entity_id
_entity_poly.type
_entity_poly.pdbx_seq_one_letter_code
_entity_poly.pdbx_strand_id
1 'polypeptide(L)'
;MCKGCNILKEEGKVTKCEGCGIWKEGNLPLCKECWSKNKKDEEKKSKDYKPSEEEKEDTDFRNKFPATIIAEDGHRVRSKSEKIIDDWLYHKGIVHAYERKVPIEEEVYCDFFIPIGQKVWIEFWGIEEEKYLKRKLLKKKFYDKYKKRLIELNEKDIEKIDDIMPIKLRDHLPKDFSFD
;
A
#
# COMPACT_ATOMS: atom_id res chain seq x y z
N MET A 1 -29.90 5.56 -2.13
CA MET A 1 -29.74 6.40 -0.93
C MET A 1 -30.96 6.21 -0.06
N CYS A 2 -30.79 6.11 1.26
CA CYS A 2 -31.94 6.12 2.17
C CYS A 2 -32.57 7.54 2.20
N LYS A 3 -33.82 7.65 2.68
CA LYS A 3 -34.52 8.94 2.79
C LYS A 3 -33.71 9.98 3.60
N GLY A 4 -33.03 9.55 4.67
CA GLY A 4 -32.19 10.42 5.49
C GLY A 4 -30.98 11.01 4.75
N CYS A 5 -30.28 10.21 3.93
CA CYS A 5 -29.16 10.70 3.12
C CYS A 5 -29.61 11.69 2.03
N ASN A 6 -30.83 11.55 1.49
CA ASN A 6 -31.37 12.49 0.50
C ASN A 6 -31.66 13.86 1.13
N ILE A 7 -32.22 13.90 2.34
CA ILE A 7 -32.46 15.16 3.06
C ILE A 7 -31.13 15.87 3.33
N LEU A 8 -30.13 15.16 3.84
CA LEU A 8 -28.80 15.73 4.08
C LEU A 8 -28.12 16.24 2.80
N LYS A 9 -28.41 15.61 1.65
CA LYS A 9 -27.93 16.05 0.34
C LYS A 9 -28.62 17.34 -0.10
N GLU A 10 -29.95 17.42 0.03
CA GLU A 10 -30.74 18.61 -0.32
C GLU A 10 -30.36 19.81 0.57
N GLU A 11 -30.04 19.56 1.84
CA GLU A 11 -29.54 20.57 2.79
C GLU A 11 -28.07 20.95 2.57
N GLY A 12 -27.37 20.36 1.59
CA GLY A 12 -25.96 20.65 1.30
C GLY A 12 -24.98 20.16 2.37
N LYS A 13 -25.43 19.31 3.30
CA LYS A 13 -24.60 18.75 4.38
C LYS A 13 -23.77 17.56 3.93
N VAL A 14 -24.15 16.89 2.84
CA VAL A 14 -23.36 15.81 2.23
C VAL A 14 -23.30 15.94 0.72
N THR A 15 -22.12 15.67 0.16
CA THR A 15 -21.89 15.66 -1.29
C THR A 15 -21.19 14.36 -1.68
N LYS A 16 -21.49 13.84 -2.88
CA LYS A 16 -20.75 12.72 -3.45
C LYS A 16 -19.44 13.25 -4.03
N CYS A 17 -18.30 12.76 -3.54
CA CYS A 17 -16.99 13.12 -4.08
C CYS A 17 -16.92 12.76 -5.56
N GLU A 18 -16.58 13.73 -6.42
CA GLU A 18 -16.45 13.52 -7.86
C GLU A 18 -15.26 12.61 -8.21
N GLY A 19 -14.22 12.59 -7.37
CA GLY A 19 -13.01 11.79 -7.62
C GLY A 19 -13.11 10.31 -7.23
N CYS A 20 -13.77 9.98 -6.11
CA CYS A 20 -13.86 8.60 -5.63
C CYS A 20 -15.29 8.05 -5.52
N GLY A 21 -16.31 8.88 -5.76
CA GLY A 21 -17.72 8.49 -5.67
C GLY A 21 -18.24 8.25 -4.25
N ILE A 22 -17.41 8.46 -3.22
CA ILE A 22 -17.78 8.29 -1.81
C ILE A 22 -18.57 9.52 -1.32
N TRP A 23 -19.65 9.28 -0.59
CA TRP A 23 -20.40 10.33 0.10
C TRP A 23 -19.63 10.83 1.31
N LYS A 24 -19.54 12.15 1.44
CA LYS A 24 -18.79 12.82 2.51
C LYS A 24 -19.60 13.99 3.05
N GLU A 25 -19.25 14.41 4.25
CA GLU A 25 -19.77 15.63 4.84
C GLU A 25 -19.24 16.88 4.11
N GLY A 26 -20.06 17.92 4.12
CA GLY A 26 -19.81 19.20 3.46
C GLY A 26 -20.10 19.20 1.96
N ASN A 27 -20.05 20.39 1.39
CA ASN A 27 -20.49 20.68 0.03
C ASN A 27 -19.37 20.62 -1.03
N LEU A 28 -18.10 20.48 -0.63
CA LEU A 28 -16.97 20.49 -1.55
C LEU A 28 -17.08 19.37 -2.61
N PRO A 29 -16.66 19.60 -3.86
CA PRO A 29 -16.76 18.61 -4.94
C PRO A 29 -15.84 17.40 -4.72
N LEU A 30 -14.70 17.58 -4.05
CA LEU A 30 -13.74 16.52 -3.75
C LEU A 30 -13.59 16.28 -2.24
N CYS A 31 -13.37 15.03 -1.85
CA CYS A 31 -12.93 14.71 -0.49
C CYS A 31 -11.48 15.19 -0.29
N LYS A 32 -11.06 15.33 0.97
CA LYS A 32 -9.70 15.74 1.34
C LYS A 32 -8.64 14.91 0.60
N GLU A 33 -8.83 13.59 0.53
CA GLU A 33 -7.90 12.69 -0.16
C GLU A 33 -7.84 12.92 -1.67
N CYS A 34 -8.99 13.05 -2.35
CA CYS A 34 -9.05 13.30 -3.79
C CYS A 34 -8.53 14.69 -4.17
N TRP A 35 -8.82 15.70 -3.34
CA TRP A 35 -8.30 17.05 -3.54
C TRP A 35 -6.78 17.09 -3.39
N SER A 36 -6.23 16.47 -2.34
CA SER A 36 -4.78 16.36 -2.15
C SER A 36 -4.09 15.56 -3.26
N LYS A 37 -4.75 14.56 -3.85
CA LYS A 37 -4.23 13.85 -5.04
C LYS A 37 -4.14 14.77 -6.25
N ASN A 38 -5.22 15.47 -6.59
CA ASN A 38 -5.25 16.37 -7.75
C ASN A 38 -4.18 17.46 -7.66
N LYS A 39 -4.06 18.13 -6.51
CA LYS A 39 -3.04 19.17 -6.29
C LYS A 39 -1.62 18.65 -6.54
N LYS A 40 -1.36 17.41 -6.13
CA LYS A 40 -0.05 16.78 -6.33
C LYS A 40 0.25 16.40 -7.77
N ASP A 41 -0.77 15.93 -8.49
CA ASP A 41 -0.63 15.61 -9.91
C ASP A 41 -0.38 16.89 -10.73
N GLU A 42 -0.93 18.03 -10.29
CA GLU A 42 -0.61 19.35 -10.83
C GLU A 42 0.82 19.79 -10.47
N GLU A 43 1.25 19.63 -9.21
CA GLU A 43 2.61 19.96 -8.77
C GLU A 43 3.67 19.12 -9.50
N LYS A 44 3.44 17.82 -9.72
CA LYS A 44 4.35 16.96 -10.51
C LYS A 44 4.54 17.40 -11.96
N LYS A 45 3.53 18.05 -12.52
CA LYS A 45 3.60 18.61 -13.88
C LYS A 45 4.31 19.97 -13.89
N SER A 46 4.52 20.60 -12.74
CA SER A 46 5.27 21.85 -12.64
C SER A 46 6.77 21.62 -12.86
N LYS A 47 7.44 22.63 -13.43
CA LYS A 47 8.89 22.58 -13.68
C LYS A 47 9.73 22.60 -12.39
N ASP A 48 9.14 23.00 -11.28
CA ASP A 48 9.82 23.17 -9.98
C ASP A 48 9.65 21.97 -9.05
N TYR A 49 8.97 20.90 -9.49
CA TYR A 49 8.80 19.68 -8.68
C TYR A 49 10.14 19.08 -8.28
N LYS A 50 10.33 18.89 -6.98
CA LYS A 50 11.49 18.17 -6.43
C LYS A 50 10.99 16.92 -5.72
N PRO A 51 11.34 15.71 -6.20
CA PRO A 51 10.90 14.49 -5.55
C PRO A 51 11.51 14.37 -4.15
N SER A 52 10.77 13.75 -3.23
CA SER A 52 11.24 13.48 -1.87
C SER A 52 12.45 12.53 -1.89
N GLU A 53 13.18 12.44 -0.78
CA GLU A 53 14.28 11.48 -0.69
C GLU A 53 13.77 10.03 -0.82
N GLU A 54 12.62 9.73 -0.21
CA GLU A 54 11.96 8.42 -0.30
C GLU A 54 11.56 8.08 -1.74
N GLU A 55 10.99 9.04 -2.48
CA GLU A 55 10.59 8.85 -3.88
C GLU A 55 11.80 8.59 -4.79
N LYS A 56 12.91 9.31 -4.56
CA LYS A 56 14.15 9.14 -5.34
C LYS A 56 14.77 7.77 -5.09
N GLU A 57 14.91 7.37 -3.83
CA GLU A 57 15.45 6.07 -3.46
C GLU A 57 14.56 4.92 -3.98
N ASP A 58 13.24 5.09 -4.00
CA ASP A 58 12.35 4.08 -4.55
C ASP A 58 12.45 3.95 -6.07
N THR A 59 12.49 5.09 -6.77
CA THR A 59 12.66 5.12 -8.22
C THR A 59 13.99 4.50 -8.67
N ASP A 60 15.10 4.85 -7.99
CA ASP A 60 16.43 4.29 -8.29
C ASP A 60 16.46 2.76 -8.14
N PHE A 61 15.85 2.25 -7.06
CA PHE A 61 15.75 0.82 -6.83
C PHE A 61 14.95 0.10 -7.92
N ARG A 62 13.77 0.63 -8.29
CA ARG A 62 12.90 0.02 -9.31
C ARG A 62 13.54 -0.02 -10.69
N ASN A 63 14.38 0.97 -11.01
CA ASN A 63 15.15 1.01 -12.25
C ASN A 63 16.30 -0.02 -12.24
N LYS A 64 16.96 -0.18 -11.08
CA LYS A 64 18.07 -1.13 -10.92
C LYS A 64 17.62 -2.60 -10.96
N PHE A 65 16.43 -2.91 -10.43
CA PHE A 65 15.94 -4.28 -10.28
C PHE A 65 14.60 -4.49 -10.99
N PRO A 66 14.55 -4.72 -12.31
CA PRO A 66 13.30 -4.82 -13.06
C PRO A 66 12.45 -6.04 -12.63
N ALA A 67 11.13 -5.85 -12.62
CA ALA A 67 10.16 -6.91 -12.34
C ALA A 67 10.04 -7.90 -13.51
N THR A 68 10.73 -9.02 -13.40
CA THR A 68 10.91 -10.01 -14.49
C THR A 68 10.34 -11.39 -14.18
N ILE A 69 10.02 -11.66 -12.91
CA ILE A 69 9.51 -12.95 -12.44
C ILE A 69 7.98 -12.88 -12.40
N ILE A 70 7.28 -13.91 -12.90
CA ILE A 70 5.81 -13.97 -12.89
C ILE A 70 5.33 -14.86 -11.74
N ALA A 71 4.48 -14.30 -10.87
CA ALA A 71 3.77 -15.02 -9.83
C ALA A 71 2.57 -15.79 -10.38
N GLU A 72 2.04 -16.74 -9.62
CA GLU A 72 0.96 -17.63 -10.09
C GLU A 72 -0.35 -16.91 -10.37
N ASP A 73 -0.63 -15.80 -9.67
CA ASP A 73 -1.80 -14.96 -9.90
C ASP A 73 -1.61 -13.93 -11.05
N GLY A 74 -0.40 -13.89 -11.62
CA GLY A 74 -0.02 -13.03 -12.73
C GLY A 74 0.76 -11.76 -12.36
N HIS A 75 1.01 -11.48 -11.07
CA HIS A 75 1.88 -10.37 -10.69
C HIS A 75 3.30 -10.53 -11.26
N ARG A 76 3.92 -9.42 -11.66
CA ARG A 76 5.34 -9.38 -12.05
C ARG A 76 6.15 -8.85 -10.89
N VAL A 77 6.97 -9.69 -10.28
CA VAL A 77 7.77 -9.38 -9.10
C VAL A 77 9.27 -9.30 -9.41
N ARG A 78 10.06 -8.72 -8.50
CA ARG A 78 11.48 -8.41 -8.72
C ARG A 78 12.43 -9.47 -8.17
N SER A 79 11.99 -10.31 -7.24
CA SER A 79 12.81 -11.33 -6.59
C SER A 79 12.06 -12.65 -6.37
N LYS A 80 12.84 -13.72 -6.13
CA LYS A 80 12.28 -15.04 -5.80
C LYS A 80 11.53 -15.03 -4.48
N SER A 81 12.05 -14.30 -3.49
CA SER A 81 11.43 -14.16 -2.17
C SER A 81 10.08 -13.45 -2.26
N GLU A 82 9.98 -12.38 -3.07
CA GLU A 82 8.68 -11.76 -3.37
C GLU A 82 7.73 -12.71 -4.07
N LYS A 83 8.19 -13.52 -5.04
CA LYS A 83 7.34 -14.54 -5.67
C LYS A 83 6.78 -15.52 -4.64
N ILE A 84 7.61 -15.98 -3.71
CA ILE A 84 7.18 -16.91 -2.64
C ILE A 84 6.10 -16.26 -1.76
N ILE A 85 6.27 -14.98 -1.40
CA ILE A 85 5.26 -14.25 -0.62
C ILE A 85 3.96 -14.11 -1.40
N ASP A 86 4.05 -13.71 -2.67
CA ASP A 86 2.91 -13.51 -3.57
C ASP A 86 2.10 -14.80 -3.75
N ASP A 87 2.78 -15.87 -4.16
CA ASP A 87 2.18 -17.19 -4.37
C ASP A 87 1.55 -17.70 -3.07
N TRP A 88 2.18 -17.48 -1.91
CA TRP A 88 1.61 -17.85 -0.61
C TRP A 88 0.30 -17.10 -0.31
N LEU A 89 0.29 -15.78 -0.52
CA LEU A 89 -0.91 -14.96 -0.32
C LEU A 89 -2.04 -15.42 -1.26
N TYR A 90 -1.69 -15.71 -2.52
CA TYR A 90 -2.61 -16.23 -3.51
C TYR A 90 -3.20 -17.60 -3.12
N HIS A 91 -2.35 -18.56 -2.73
CA HIS A 91 -2.78 -19.91 -2.31
C HIS A 91 -3.65 -19.90 -1.06
N LYS A 92 -3.43 -18.96 -0.14
CA LYS A 92 -4.27 -18.75 1.04
C LYS A 92 -5.55 -17.95 0.77
N GLY A 93 -5.84 -17.62 -0.49
CA GLY A 93 -7.03 -16.84 -0.86
C GLY A 93 -7.03 -15.41 -0.32
N ILE A 94 -5.84 -14.89 0.04
CA ILE A 94 -5.70 -13.55 0.58
C ILE A 94 -5.55 -12.59 -0.59
N VAL A 95 -6.61 -11.81 -0.84
CA VAL A 95 -6.58 -10.71 -1.80
C VAL A 95 -5.50 -9.73 -1.38
N HIS A 96 -4.58 -9.46 -2.28
CA HIS A 96 -3.47 -8.54 -2.07
C HIS A 96 -3.20 -7.72 -3.33
N ALA A 97 -2.36 -6.70 -3.20
CA ALA A 97 -1.86 -5.92 -4.32
C ALA A 97 -0.34 -5.81 -4.23
N TYR A 98 0.35 -6.16 -5.31
CA TYR A 98 1.79 -5.98 -5.45
C TYR A 98 2.14 -4.53 -5.85
N GLU A 99 3.26 -4.01 -5.33
CA GLU A 99 3.77 -2.67 -5.63
C GLU A 99 2.71 -1.56 -5.55
N ARG A 100 1.92 -1.55 -4.46
CA ARG A 100 0.87 -0.57 -4.31
C ARG A 100 1.42 0.75 -3.78
N LYS A 101 1.06 1.86 -4.44
CA LYS A 101 1.29 3.20 -3.93
C LYS A 101 0.56 3.40 -2.60
N VAL A 102 1.29 3.82 -1.57
CA VAL A 102 0.72 4.15 -0.26
C VAL A 102 -0.15 5.41 -0.43
N PRO A 103 -1.37 5.47 0.14
CA PRO A 103 -2.33 6.55 -0.13
C PRO A 103 -1.97 7.84 0.63
N ILE A 104 -0.87 8.48 0.26
CA ILE A 104 -0.37 9.68 0.89
C ILE A 104 0.27 10.65 -0.11
N GLU A 105 0.76 11.76 0.47
CA GLU A 105 1.92 12.58 0.09
C GLU A 105 2.78 12.05 -1.08
N GLU A 106 3.77 11.31 -0.63
CA GLU A 106 4.95 10.87 -1.35
C GLU A 106 4.63 9.63 -2.23
N GLU A 107 5.33 9.49 -3.35
CA GLU A 107 5.32 8.31 -4.23
C GLU A 107 6.12 7.15 -3.67
N VAL A 108 5.68 6.66 -2.52
CA VAL A 108 6.25 5.47 -1.90
C VAL A 108 5.37 4.26 -2.20
N TYR A 109 6.02 3.18 -2.64
CA TYR A 109 5.40 1.92 -2.96
C TYR A 109 5.77 0.87 -1.90
N CYS A 110 4.77 0.12 -1.46
CA CYS A 110 4.99 -1.06 -0.63
C CYS A 110 5.15 -2.30 -1.50
N ASP A 111 5.80 -3.34 -0.98
CA ASP A 111 5.94 -4.59 -1.74
C ASP A 111 4.58 -5.27 -1.86
N PHE A 112 3.85 -5.44 -0.75
CA PHE A 112 2.48 -5.95 -0.77
C PHE A 112 1.52 -5.14 0.11
N PHE A 113 0.26 -5.10 -0.31
CA PHE A 113 -0.83 -4.48 0.44
C PHE A 113 -2.03 -5.42 0.54
N ILE A 114 -2.50 -5.66 1.76
CA ILE A 114 -3.73 -6.42 2.02
C ILE A 114 -4.83 -5.43 2.41
N PRO A 115 -5.91 -5.32 1.60
CA PRO A 115 -7.02 -4.41 1.86
C PRO A 115 -8.07 -4.96 2.84
N ILE A 116 -8.15 -6.28 2.99
CA ILE A 116 -9.19 -6.98 3.76
C ILE A 116 -8.94 -6.83 5.26
N GLY A 117 -10.02 -6.69 6.03
CA GLY A 117 -9.94 -6.49 7.47
C GLY A 117 -9.27 -5.17 7.79
N GLN A 118 -8.19 -5.24 8.56
CA GLN A 118 -7.33 -4.09 8.83
C GLN A 118 -6.29 -3.93 7.73
N LYS A 119 -6.43 -2.87 6.93
CA LYS A 119 -5.43 -2.46 5.92
C LYS A 119 -4.00 -2.61 6.45
N VAL A 120 -3.19 -3.47 5.85
CA VAL A 120 -1.82 -3.77 6.29
C VAL A 120 -0.88 -3.77 5.09
N TRP A 121 0.34 -3.29 5.33
CA TRP A 121 1.42 -3.19 4.36
C TRP A 121 2.49 -4.20 4.73
N ILE A 122 3.02 -4.90 3.74
CA ILE A 122 4.11 -5.87 3.91
C ILE A 122 5.33 -5.36 3.15
N GLU A 123 6.48 -5.39 3.81
CA GLU A 123 7.78 -5.11 3.21
C GLU A 123 8.69 -6.31 3.41
N PHE A 124 9.38 -6.72 2.36
CA PHE A 124 10.40 -7.73 2.40
C PHE A 124 11.80 -7.09 2.38
N TRP A 125 12.52 -7.26 3.48
CA TRP A 125 13.89 -6.81 3.63
C TRP A 125 14.84 -7.94 3.21
N GLY A 126 15.25 -7.92 1.94
CA GLY A 126 16.27 -8.81 1.39
C GLY A 126 17.69 -8.49 1.85
N ILE A 127 18.68 -8.64 0.95
CA ILE A 127 20.12 -8.51 1.26
C ILE A 127 20.44 -7.19 1.97
N GLU A 128 21.07 -7.29 3.13
CA GLU A 128 21.43 -6.16 3.99
C GLU A 128 22.78 -5.55 3.59
N GLU A 129 22.87 -4.99 2.38
CA GLU A 129 23.96 -4.07 2.05
C GLU A 129 23.71 -2.68 2.69
N GLU A 130 24.76 -1.90 2.92
CA GLU A 130 24.70 -0.62 3.64
C GLU A 130 23.70 0.38 3.02
N LYS A 131 23.59 0.40 1.68
CA LYS A 131 22.58 1.23 0.96
C LYS A 131 21.13 0.79 1.26
N TYR A 132 20.90 -0.49 1.52
CA TYR A 132 19.57 -1.03 1.83
C TYR A 132 19.14 -0.73 3.27
N LEU A 133 20.10 -0.60 4.20
CA LEU A 133 19.82 -0.18 5.57
C LEU A 133 19.23 1.23 5.59
N LYS A 134 19.77 2.16 4.79
CA LYS A 134 19.21 3.52 4.68
C LYS A 134 17.77 3.50 4.13
N ARG A 135 17.51 2.76 3.04
CA ARG A 135 16.17 2.60 2.47
C ARG A 135 15.17 2.01 3.47
N LYS A 136 15.57 0.94 4.17
CA LYS A 136 14.78 0.29 5.22
C LYS A 136 14.43 1.27 6.33
N LEU A 137 15.41 2.05 6.82
CA LEU A 137 15.17 3.06 7.85
C LEU A 137 14.23 4.18 7.40
N LEU A 138 14.38 4.68 6.17
CA LEU A 138 13.49 5.69 5.60
C LEU A 138 12.05 5.15 5.50
N LYS A 139 11.85 3.95 4.94
CA LYS A 139 10.53 3.32 4.85
C LYS A 139 9.90 3.07 6.22
N LYS A 140 10.68 2.60 7.21
CA LYS A 140 10.16 2.40 8.58
C LYS A 140 9.70 3.72 9.22
N LYS A 141 10.53 4.77 9.13
CA LYS A 141 10.15 6.13 9.60
C LYS A 141 8.89 6.64 8.92
N PHE A 142 8.77 6.38 7.62
CA PHE A 142 7.59 6.70 6.85
C PHE A 142 6.33 6.00 7.38
N TYR A 143 6.37 4.67 7.57
CA TYR A 143 5.21 3.93 8.04
C TYR A 143 4.80 4.35 9.46
N ASP A 144 5.77 4.64 10.31
CA ASP A 144 5.57 5.17 11.66
C ASP A 144 4.93 6.56 11.66
N LYS A 145 5.52 7.50 10.89
CA LYS A 145 5.00 8.88 10.69
C LYS A 145 3.52 8.88 10.28
N TYR A 146 3.14 7.96 9.40
CA TYR A 146 1.78 7.87 8.86
C TYR A 146 0.88 6.85 9.60
N LYS A 147 1.34 6.30 10.72
CA LYS A 147 0.63 5.33 11.58
C LYS A 147 0.03 4.17 10.78
N LYS A 148 0.81 3.63 9.83
CA LYS A 148 0.42 2.49 9.01
C LYS A 148 0.83 1.20 9.70
N ARG A 149 0.01 0.16 9.56
CA ARG A 149 0.36 -1.18 10.04
C ARG A 149 1.34 -1.80 9.07
N LEU A 150 2.54 -2.09 9.56
CA LEU A 150 3.62 -2.66 8.77
C LEU A 150 3.94 -4.08 9.27
N ILE A 151 3.94 -5.03 8.36
CA ILE A 151 4.53 -6.34 8.54
C ILE A 151 5.89 -6.33 7.83
N GLU A 152 6.92 -6.68 8.58
CA GLU A 152 8.28 -6.78 8.07
C GLU A 152 8.63 -8.26 7.91
N LEU A 153 9.11 -8.63 6.72
CA LEU A 153 9.62 -9.96 6.40
C LEU A 153 11.12 -9.88 6.08
N ASN A 154 11.86 -10.95 6.34
CA ASN A 154 13.25 -11.13 5.96
C ASN A 154 13.48 -12.57 5.46
N GLU A 155 14.69 -12.88 4.97
CA GLU A 155 15.00 -14.19 4.40
C GLU A 155 14.64 -15.37 5.33
N LYS A 156 14.87 -15.25 6.64
CA LYS A 156 14.53 -16.30 7.62
C LYS A 156 13.02 -16.49 7.79
N ASP A 157 12.23 -15.43 7.57
CA ASP A 157 10.78 -15.53 7.57
C ASP A 157 10.30 -16.29 6.32
N ILE A 158 10.99 -16.15 5.17
CA ILE A 158 10.67 -16.87 3.92
C ILE A 158 10.94 -18.36 4.05
N GLU A 159 12.04 -18.75 4.70
CA GLU A 159 12.37 -20.16 4.95
C GLU A 159 11.27 -20.91 5.73
N LYS A 160 10.43 -20.18 6.48
CA LYS A 160 9.35 -20.72 7.32
C LYS A 160 8.04 -19.98 7.08
N ILE A 161 7.77 -19.63 5.83
CA ILE A 161 6.66 -18.72 5.48
C ILE A 161 5.30 -19.23 5.98
N ASP A 162 5.07 -20.55 5.91
CA ASP A 162 3.83 -21.19 6.38
C ASP A 162 3.60 -21.07 7.88
N ASP A 163 4.66 -21.00 8.69
CA ASP A 163 4.53 -20.82 10.13
C ASP A 163 4.40 -19.34 10.49
N ILE A 164 5.16 -18.48 9.79
CA ILE A 164 5.36 -17.09 10.18
C ILE A 164 4.23 -16.18 9.68
N MET A 165 3.77 -16.38 8.44
CA MET A 165 2.75 -15.51 7.84
C MET A 165 1.40 -15.57 8.57
N PRO A 166 0.87 -16.75 8.96
CA PRO A 166 -0.37 -16.81 9.74
C PRO A 166 -0.28 -16.03 11.05
N ILE A 167 0.84 -16.15 11.77
CA ILE A 167 1.08 -15.44 13.04
C ILE A 167 1.09 -13.92 12.80
N LYS A 168 1.85 -13.44 11.81
CA LYS A 168 1.97 -12.01 11.50
C LYS A 168 0.65 -11.41 10.98
N LEU A 169 -0.18 -12.18 10.30
CA LEU A 169 -1.43 -11.70 9.69
C LEU A 169 -2.67 -11.85 10.58
N ARG A 170 -2.66 -12.72 11.59
CA ARG A 170 -3.84 -13.07 12.38
C ARG A 170 -4.59 -11.87 12.95
N ASP A 171 -3.86 -10.89 13.49
CA ASP A 171 -4.45 -9.69 14.11
C ASP A 171 -4.98 -8.67 13.08
N HIS A 172 -4.65 -8.86 11.81
CA HIS A 172 -5.04 -7.95 10.72
C HIS A 172 -6.21 -8.47 9.90
N LEU A 173 -6.40 -9.78 9.85
CA LEU A 173 -7.48 -10.42 9.08
C LEU A 173 -8.80 -10.51 9.89
N PRO A 174 -9.96 -10.60 9.21
CA PRO A 174 -11.25 -10.85 9.85
C PRO A 174 -11.20 -12.07 10.78
N LYS A 175 -11.86 -12.02 11.94
CA LYS A 175 -11.76 -13.08 12.97
C LYS A 175 -12.20 -14.47 12.49
N ASP A 176 -13.09 -14.49 11.52
CA ASP A 176 -13.63 -15.67 10.83
C ASP A 176 -12.77 -16.15 9.66
N PHE A 177 -11.70 -15.42 9.31
CA PHE A 177 -10.77 -15.84 8.27
C PHE A 177 -10.02 -17.11 8.69
N SER A 178 -10.08 -18.14 7.83
CA SER A 178 -9.34 -19.40 7.96
C SER A 178 -8.16 -19.43 7.00
N PHE A 179 -7.03 -19.99 7.44
CA PHE A 179 -5.87 -20.27 6.57
C PHE A 179 -5.86 -21.71 6.02
N ASP A 180 -6.91 -22.48 6.34
CA ASP A 180 -7.15 -23.86 5.94
C ASP A 180 -7.87 -23.96 4.59
#